data_AF-A0A6G3CQH7-F1
#
_entry.id   AF-A0A6G3CQH7-F1
#
_cell.length_a   1.000
_cell.length_b   1.000
_cell.length_c   1.000
_cell.angle_alpha   90.00
_cell.angle_beta   90.00
_cell.angle_gamma   90.00
#
_symmetry.space_group_name_H-M   'P 1'
#
loop_
_entity.id
_entity.type
_entity.pdbx_description
1 polymer ?
#
loop_
_entity_poly.entity_id
_entity_poly.type
_entity_poly.pdbx_seq_one_letter_code
_entity_poly.pdbx_strand_id
1 'polypeptide(L)' 'MPVRYPRPLRPGDRIGVTSPSSGVPRELRERLAVAVRDVEARGYEVVTGRCMDG' A
#
# COMPACT_ATOMS: atom_id res chain seq x y z
N MET A 1 26.05 -0.13 11.49
CA MET A 1 24.76 -0.51 12.10
C MET A 1 24.36 -1.86 11.54
N PRO A 2 24.04 -2.87 12.36
CA PRO A 2 23.53 -4.13 11.83
C PRO A 2 22.13 -3.94 11.24
N VAL A 3 21.87 -4.56 10.10
CA VAL A 3 20.53 -4.59 9.48
C VAL A 3 19.58 -5.37 10.39
N ARG A 4 18.40 -4.81 10.67
CA ARG A 4 17.30 -5.52 11.36
C ARG A 4 16.26 -5.95 10.34
N TYR A 5 16.04 -7.26 10.22
CA TYR A 5 15.00 -7.80 9.37
C TYR A 5 13.64 -7.75 10.08
N PRO A 6 12.55 -7.34 9.39
CA PRO A 6 11.23 -7.30 9.97
C PRO A 6 10.66 -8.72 10.16
N ARG A 7 9.60 -8.83 10.98
CA ARG A 7 8.80 -10.05 11.03
C ARG A 7 8.13 -10.26 9.66
N PRO A 8 7.95 -11.51 9.19
CA PRO A 8 7.24 -11.75 7.94
C PRO A 8 5.74 -11.48 8.10
N LEU A 9 5.10 -11.05 7.00
CA LEU A 9 3.67 -10.74 6.96
C LEU A 9 2.77 -11.96 7.20
N ARG A 10 1.59 -11.72 7.74
CA ARG A 10 0.51 -12.69 7.97
C ARG A 10 -0.83 -12.10 7.52
N PRO A 11 -1.81 -12.93 7.12
CA PRO A 11 -3.18 -12.46 6.94
C PRO A 11 -3.68 -11.75 8.21
N GLY A 12 -4.36 -10.63 8.03
CA GLY A 12 -4.77 -9.70 9.07
C GLY A 12 -3.78 -8.55 9.33
N ASP A 13 -2.53 -8.64 8.84
CA ASP A 13 -1.58 -7.53 8.97
C ASP A 13 -1.99 -6.33 8.11
N ARG A 14 -1.64 -5.13 8.61
CA ARG A 14 -1.93 -3.86 7.94
C ARG A 14 -0.81 -3.44 7.00
N ILE A 15 -1.16 -3.01 5.79
CA ILE A 15 -0.26 -2.48 4.77
C ILE A 15 -0.56 -1.00 4.54
N GLY A 16 0.40 -0.15 4.89
CA GLY A 16 0.34 1.29 4.61
C GLY A 16 0.83 1.59 3.19
N VAL A 17 0.05 2.36 2.43
CA VAL A 17 0.39 2.79 1.07
C VAL A 17 0.64 4.30 1.05
N THR A 18 1.73 4.73 0.43
CA THR A 18 2.11 6.14 0.29
C THR A 18 2.88 6.35 -1.03
N SER A 19 2.94 7.60 -1.51
CA SER A 19 3.67 8.00 -2.72
C SER A 19 4.80 8.99 -2.39
N PRO A 20 6.01 8.53 -1.99
CA PRO A 20 7.09 9.40 -1.52
C PRO A 20 7.86 10.11 -2.66
N SER A 21 7.47 9.87 -3.90
CA SER A 21 8.04 10.47 -5.10
C SER A 21 6.89 11.07 -5.90
N SER A 22 6.55 10.53 -7.07
CA SER A 22 5.35 10.91 -7.79
C SER A 22 4.09 10.43 -7.08
N GLY A 23 3.10 11.33 -6.94
CA GLY A 23 1.73 10.97 -6.59
C GLY A 23 1.04 10.14 -7.68
N VAL A 24 -0.21 9.76 -7.42
CA VAL A 24 -1.07 9.01 -8.35
C VAL A 24 -2.01 9.99 -9.06
N PRO A 25 -1.81 10.26 -10.36
CA PRO A 25 -2.70 11.10 -11.15
C PRO A 25 -4.14 10.57 -11.12
N ARG A 26 -5.10 11.47 -11.29
CA ARG A 26 -6.54 11.14 -11.22
C ARG A 26 -6.92 10.02 -12.19
N GLU A 27 -6.35 10.02 -13.38
CA GLU A 27 -6.59 9.05 -14.46
C GLU A 27 -6.17 7.62 -14.08
N LEU A 28 -5.30 7.47 -13.07
CA LEU A 28 -4.80 6.18 -12.60
C LEU A 28 -5.40 5.73 -11.26
N ARG A 29 -6.32 6.50 -10.66
CA ARG A 29 -6.94 6.14 -9.36
C ARG A 29 -7.71 4.83 -9.41
N GLU A 30 -8.39 4.52 -10.50
CA GLU A 30 -9.08 3.24 -10.66
C GLU A 30 -8.10 2.07 -10.72
N ARG A 31 -6.91 2.26 -11.30
CA ARG A 31 -5.85 1.24 -11.27
C ARG A 31 -5.29 1.04 -9.87
N LEU A 32 -5.14 2.12 -9.09
CA LEU A 32 -4.79 2.01 -7.68
C LEU A 32 -5.85 1.21 -6.90
N ALA A 33 -7.14 1.47 -7.15
CA ALA A 33 -8.23 0.76 -6.48
C ALA A 33 -8.21 -0.76 -6.79
N VAL A 34 -7.89 -1.16 -8.02
CA VAL A 34 -7.70 -2.59 -8.37
C VAL A 34 -6.54 -3.18 -7.58
N ALA A 35 -5.39 -2.51 -7.53
CA ALA A 35 -4.23 -3.00 -6.80
C ALA A 35 -4.49 -3.11 -5.28
N VAL A 36 -5.25 -2.18 -4.70
CA VAL A 36 -5.69 -2.25 -3.30
C VAL A 36 -6.53 -3.52 -3.08
N ARG A 37 -7.53 -3.77 -3.92
CA ARG A 37 -8.39 -4.95 -3.81
C ARG A 37 -7.62 -6.26 -3.94
N ASP A 38 -6.63 -6.33 -4.83
CA ASP A 38 -5.78 -7.51 -4.99
C ASP A 38 -4.99 -7.82 -3.71
N VAL A 39 -4.54 -6.79 -2.99
CA VAL A 39 -3.84 -6.94 -1.72
C VAL A 39 -4.82 -7.32 -0.60
N GLU A 40 -5.99 -6.69 -0.54
CA GLU A 40 -7.04 -7.05 0.42
C GLU A 40 -7.52 -8.51 0.23
N ALA A 41 -7.65 -8.97 -1.01
CA ALA A 41 -8.02 -10.35 -1.35
C ALA A 41 -7.01 -11.39 -0.85
N ARG A 42 -5.76 -10.99 -0.56
CA ARG A 42 -4.75 -11.84 0.09
C ARG A 42 -4.88 -11.87 1.61
N GLY A 43 -5.87 -11.17 2.16
CA GLY A 43 -6.21 -11.14 3.57
C GLY A 43 -5.55 -10.02 4.37
N TYR A 44 -5.04 -8.95 3.73
CA TYR A 44 -4.42 -7.83 4.42
C TYR A 44 -5.40 -6.66 4.62
N GLU A 45 -5.17 -5.84 5.65
CA GLU A 45 -5.85 -4.55 5.81
C GLU A 45 -5.05 -3.47 5.09
N VAL A 46 -5.58 -2.88 4.01
CA VAL A 46 -4.87 -1.82 3.28
C VAL A 46 -5.31 -0.45 3.79
N VAL A 47 -4.32 0.40 4.13
CA VAL A 47 -4.56 1.78 4.54
C VAL A 47 -3.81 2.73 3.61
N THR A 48 -4.58 3.45 2.78
CA THR A 48 -4.05 4.49 1.90
C THR A 48 -3.77 5.76 2.71
N GLY A 49 -2.52 6.22 2.67
CA GLY A 49 -2.07 7.42 3.38
C GLY A 49 -2.56 8.72 2.73
N ARG A 50 -2.32 9.85 3.39
CA ARG A 50 -2.70 11.17 2.87
C ARG A 50 -1.78 11.67 1.74
N CYS A 51 -0.57 11.13 1.64
CA CYS A 51 0.42 11.51 0.63
C CYS A 51 0.30 10.57 -0.58
N MET A 52 -0.71 10.83 -1.41
CA MET A 52 -1.06 9.97 -2.55
C MET A 52 -1.40 10.73 -3.82
N ASP A 53 -1.84 11.99 -3.72
CA ASP A 53 -2.18 12.78 -4.89
C ASP A 53 -0.93 13.28 -5.62
N GLY A 54 -1.03 13.41 -6.95
CA GLY A 54 0.01 13.94 -7.85
C GLY A 54 -0.57 14.88 -8.88
#